data_AF-A0A166LQT8-F1
#
_entry.id   AF-A0A166LQT8-F1
#
_cell.length_a   1.000
_cell.length_b   1.000
_cell.length_c   1.000
_cell.angle_alpha   90.00
_cell.angle_beta   90.00
_cell.angle_gamma   90.00
#
_symmetry.space_group_name_H-M   'P 1'
#
loop_
_entity.id
_entity.type
_entity.pdbx_description
1 polymer ?
#
loop_
_entity_poly.entity_id
_entity_poly.type
_entity_poly.pdbx_seq_one_letter_code
_entity_poly.pdbx_strand_id
1 'polypeptide(L)'
;MSRQHSANGRPAQSKKDILLGKLRSDPASALKELTVSVRASLPSHESDVRPEILRKPAPASIDALATYLERATEDRVDIQTTVIRLGPGFWDSALANDLYLVLVNLAGSVVFWMCDVSYRNRVFVCLKLLIHVWHGAASSRGAGILRSPPRAYLLQFAADLATLWEAAWTHRSEFKLEVDAPDRIDVGEILRATAERECVANIQQIAFATWLLLASIGEESAAQTLETSRFASVALWTWWSLPFGSLQPDNRGLDASLAIYLHGNNFSRKNELIENLIIQELGAGAVLSKLSQSFTELPGLSGELLGPSLTYLLVLSRVHPEMRRASSQISILAPMARALTEKRETPRGTISIAPVGVESTAFCQLRTWHPAARISESVAEGLGDGTRAPSTVDGKDVLTILIIGIVIGLEAFRNGQISELERLEEKEPTYHLTFSAWLSIIHRKNVPRKRIPESVIRSLQDAAKTRWYRPLLELRKAQYGTQSDGLLQFLLDTWVEIGDALKLDEEKLAKEYEKARSKYCFWRYCPSHVTPSGDKSFDTCKGCNSSVFYCSRSCQVKDWKHGGHKAVCKRVKPNSSRSA
;
A
#
# COMPACT_ATOMS: atom_id res chain seq x y z
N MET A 1 -41.22 26.96 57.62
CA MET A 1 -40.81 25.81 56.79
C MET A 1 -39.48 26.13 56.12
N SER A 2 -38.37 25.83 56.79
CA SER A 2 -37.02 26.06 56.25
C SER A 2 -36.55 24.81 55.50
N ARG A 3 -36.38 24.92 54.18
CA ARG A 3 -35.73 23.89 53.37
C ARG A 3 -34.23 23.97 53.62
N GLN A 4 -33.68 22.98 54.33
CA GLN A 4 -32.24 22.74 54.38
C GLN A 4 -31.73 22.44 52.97
N HIS A 5 -30.88 23.31 52.44
CA HIS A 5 -30.06 23.00 51.27
C HIS A 5 -29.03 21.96 51.69
N SER A 6 -29.27 20.72 51.27
CA SER A 6 -28.29 19.63 51.34
C SER A 6 -27.01 20.08 50.64
N ALA A 7 -25.89 20.00 51.36
CA ALA A 7 -24.58 20.35 50.86
C ALA A 7 -24.26 19.52 49.60
N ASN A 8 -23.99 20.21 48.50
CA ASN A 8 -23.49 19.62 47.25
C ASN A 8 -22.19 18.86 47.51
N GLY A 9 -22.28 17.55 47.76
CA GLY A 9 -21.13 16.65 47.72
C GLY A 9 -20.59 16.63 46.30
N ARG A 10 -19.41 17.20 46.08
CA ARG A 10 -18.69 17.03 44.81
C ARG A 10 -18.48 15.52 44.60
N PRO A 11 -18.86 14.94 43.45
CA PRO A 11 -18.61 13.53 43.20
C PRO A 11 -17.11 13.26 43.36
N ALA A 12 -16.77 12.20 44.10
CA ALA A 12 -15.38 11.80 44.29
C ALA A 12 -14.72 11.61 42.93
N GLN A 13 -13.63 12.35 42.68
CA GLN A 13 -12.92 12.31 41.40
C GLN A 13 -12.43 10.87 41.15
N SER A 14 -12.70 10.33 39.96
CA SER A 14 -12.31 8.96 39.66
C SER A 14 -10.79 8.82 39.63
N LYS A 15 -10.25 7.64 39.97
CA LYS A 15 -8.80 7.37 39.86
C LYS A 15 -8.26 7.66 38.46
N LYS A 16 -9.08 7.40 37.42
CA LYS A 16 -8.77 7.72 36.02
C LYS A 16 -8.56 9.23 35.83
N ASP A 17 -9.47 10.06 36.34
CA ASP A 17 -9.38 11.52 36.19
C ASP A 17 -8.19 12.12 36.93
N ILE A 18 -7.86 11.57 38.11
CA ILE A 18 -6.66 11.97 38.86
C ILE A 18 -5.41 11.67 38.04
N LEU A 19 -5.30 10.45 37.49
CA LEU A 19 -4.13 10.06 36.70
C LEU A 19 -4.04 10.81 35.38
N LEU A 20 -5.17 11.09 34.71
CA LEU A 20 -5.22 11.97 33.53
C LEU A 20 -4.72 13.38 33.84
N GLY A 21 -5.06 13.91 35.02
CA GLY A 21 -4.52 15.18 35.51
C GLY A 21 -3.00 15.12 35.67
N LYS A 22 -2.50 14.07 36.33
CA LYS A 22 -1.05 13.87 36.52
C LYS A 22 -0.30 13.69 35.19
N LEU A 23 -0.82 12.92 34.24
CA LEU A 23 -0.19 12.75 32.91
C LEU A 23 0.02 14.08 32.17
N ARG A 24 -0.82 15.09 32.46
CA ARG A 24 -0.68 16.45 31.89
C ARG A 24 0.29 17.32 32.67
N SER A 25 0.26 17.27 34.00
CA SER A 25 1.03 18.19 34.86
C SER A 25 2.41 17.67 35.24
N ASP A 26 2.54 16.36 35.44
CA ASP A 26 3.74 15.66 35.90
C ASP A 26 3.77 14.22 35.31
N PRO A 27 4.08 14.09 34.01
CA PRO A 27 4.09 12.79 33.34
C PRO A 27 5.12 11.82 33.93
N ALA A 28 6.22 12.33 34.52
CA ALA A 28 7.26 11.49 35.13
C ALA A 28 6.71 10.68 36.31
N SER A 29 6.07 11.36 37.26
CA SER A 29 5.44 10.72 38.42
C SER A 29 4.30 9.80 38.00
N ALA A 30 3.46 10.24 37.06
CA ALA A 30 2.33 9.46 36.56
C ALA A 30 2.75 8.14 35.89
N LEU A 31 3.76 8.19 35.01
CA LEU A 31 4.24 7.00 34.30
C LEU A 31 5.01 6.05 35.21
N LYS A 32 5.72 6.57 36.23
CA LYS A 32 6.34 5.76 37.27
C LYS A 32 5.29 5.00 38.09
N GLU A 33 4.24 5.70 38.56
CA GLU A 33 3.12 5.10 39.30
C GLU A 33 2.44 4.00 38.46
N LEU A 34 2.15 4.30 37.18
CA LEU A 34 1.57 3.35 36.25
C LEU A 34 2.45 2.12 36.07
N THR A 35 3.75 2.31 35.81
CA THR A 35 4.69 1.22 35.57
C THR A 35 4.82 0.31 36.78
N VAL A 36 4.97 0.89 37.98
CA VAL A 36 5.01 0.12 39.24
C VAL A 36 3.73 -0.68 39.42
N SER A 37 2.57 -0.05 39.15
CA SER A 37 1.27 -0.72 39.24
C SER A 37 1.11 -1.88 38.25
N VAL A 38 1.58 -1.73 37.01
CA VAL A 38 1.50 -2.79 35.99
C VAL A 38 2.47 -3.93 36.33
N ARG A 39 3.72 -3.62 36.70
CA ARG A 39 4.70 -4.63 37.13
C ARG A 39 4.22 -5.44 38.31
N ALA A 40 3.58 -4.80 39.30
CA ALA A 40 2.99 -5.50 40.45
C ALA A 40 1.83 -6.44 40.07
N SER A 41 1.26 -6.28 38.87
CA SER A 41 0.20 -7.14 38.34
C SER A 41 0.74 -8.29 37.49
N LEU A 42 2.03 -8.29 37.12
CA LEU A 42 2.65 -9.37 36.37
C LEU A 42 2.96 -10.54 37.30
N PRO A 43 2.60 -11.78 36.94
CA PRO A 43 2.95 -12.94 37.75
C PRO A 43 4.47 -13.13 37.75
N SER A 44 5.05 -13.40 38.91
CA SER A 44 6.48 -13.75 39.03
C SER A 44 6.78 -15.13 38.41
N HIS A 45 5.81 -16.04 38.45
CA HIS A 45 5.88 -17.38 37.86
C HIS A 45 4.52 -17.80 37.28
N GLU A 46 4.54 -18.57 36.18
CA GLU A 46 3.33 -19.10 35.55
C GLU A 46 2.51 -20.02 36.48
N SER A 47 3.16 -20.69 37.44
CA SER A 47 2.49 -21.55 38.42
C SER A 47 1.66 -20.80 39.46
N ASP A 48 1.83 -19.48 39.59
CA ASP A 48 1.22 -18.67 40.64
C ASP A 48 -0.12 -18.03 40.23
N VAL A 49 -0.65 -18.36 39.05
CA VAL A 49 -1.89 -17.77 38.52
C VAL A 49 -3.11 -18.31 39.29
N ARG A 50 -3.45 -17.65 40.40
CA ARG A 50 -4.71 -17.88 41.13
C ARG A 50 -5.85 -17.11 40.43
N PRO A 51 -7.06 -17.70 40.29
CA PRO A 51 -8.22 -17.02 39.70
C PRO A 51 -8.58 -15.69 40.38
N GLU A 52 -8.20 -15.52 41.65
CA GLU A 52 -8.43 -14.31 42.43
C GLU A 52 -7.52 -13.13 42.03
N ILE A 53 -6.33 -13.42 41.49
CA ILE A 53 -5.37 -12.42 40.99
C ILE A 53 -5.87 -11.81 39.66
N LEU A 54 -6.66 -12.56 38.89
CA LEU A 54 -7.28 -12.11 37.64
C LEU A 54 -8.23 -10.91 37.81
N ARG A 55 -8.64 -10.58 39.04
CA ARG A 55 -9.58 -9.49 39.31
C ARG A 55 -8.96 -8.09 39.38
N LYS A 56 -7.63 -7.91 39.29
CA LYS A 56 -7.02 -6.56 39.44
C LYS A 56 -5.77 -6.28 38.59
N PRO A 57 -5.72 -6.51 37.27
CA PRO A 57 -4.86 -5.63 36.45
C PRO A 57 -5.33 -4.19 36.69
N ALA A 58 -4.46 -3.18 36.76
CA ALA A 58 -4.87 -1.80 37.08
C ALA A 58 -5.64 -1.14 35.91
N PRO A 59 -6.99 -1.31 35.78
CA PRO A 59 -7.67 -1.03 34.53
C PRO A 59 -7.80 0.48 34.35
N ALA A 60 -8.00 1.21 35.46
CA ALA A 60 -8.06 2.66 35.50
C ALA A 60 -6.75 3.31 35.03
N SER A 61 -5.59 2.70 35.31
CA SER A 61 -4.29 3.26 34.91
C SER A 61 -4.05 3.12 33.41
N ILE A 62 -4.32 1.93 32.87
CA ILE A 62 -4.22 1.67 31.43
C ILE A 62 -5.27 2.47 30.66
N ASP A 63 -6.50 2.55 31.16
CA ASP A 63 -7.57 3.31 30.51
C ASP A 63 -7.30 4.83 30.52
N ALA A 64 -6.70 5.36 31.61
CA ALA A 64 -6.22 6.74 31.64
C ALA A 64 -5.10 6.99 30.62
N LEU A 65 -4.11 6.10 30.53
CA LEU A 65 -3.02 6.23 29.55
C LEU A 65 -3.55 6.16 28.11
N ALA A 66 -4.40 5.19 27.80
CA ALA A 66 -5.03 5.06 26.49
C ALA A 66 -5.82 6.32 26.13
N THR A 67 -6.67 6.81 27.05
CA THR A 67 -7.45 8.05 26.84
C THR A 67 -6.54 9.25 26.62
N TYR A 68 -5.41 9.35 27.34
CA TYR A 68 -4.44 10.44 27.18
C TYR A 68 -3.76 10.40 25.80
N LEU A 69 -3.32 9.22 25.37
CA LEU A 69 -2.69 9.02 24.07
C LEU A 69 -3.66 9.24 22.91
N GLU A 70 -4.89 8.70 23.01
CA GLU A 70 -5.95 8.90 22.03
C GLU A 70 -6.20 10.40 21.81
N ARG A 71 -6.38 11.18 22.90
CA ARG A 71 -6.55 12.65 22.85
C ARG A 71 -5.37 13.37 22.22
N ALA A 72 -4.15 12.90 22.43
CA ALA A 72 -2.98 13.49 21.78
C ALA A 72 -2.96 13.22 20.25
N THR A 73 -3.62 12.14 19.82
CA THR A 73 -3.71 11.69 18.42
C THR A 73 -5.04 12.03 17.73
N GLU A 74 -6.00 12.60 18.44
CA GLU A 74 -7.28 13.08 17.90
C GLU A 74 -7.03 14.07 16.76
N ASP A 75 -7.89 14.01 15.72
CA ASP A 75 -7.90 14.80 14.46
C ASP A 75 -6.99 14.33 13.31
N ARG A 76 -6.43 13.11 13.36
CA ARG A 76 -5.46 12.62 12.34
C ARG A 76 -4.33 13.64 12.11
N VAL A 77 -3.97 14.38 13.16
CA VAL A 77 -2.88 15.34 13.07
C VAL A 77 -1.60 14.56 12.78
N ASP A 78 -0.71 15.18 12.03
CA ASP A 78 0.58 14.56 11.75
C ASP A 78 1.29 14.14 13.05
N ILE A 79 2.14 13.13 12.90
CA ILE A 79 2.96 12.55 13.98
C ILE A 79 3.74 13.64 14.74
N GLN A 80 4.17 14.71 14.06
CA GLN A 80 4.96 15.78 14.68
C GLN A 80 4.12 16.54 15.69
N THR A 81 2.87 16.83 15.36
CA THR A 81 1.95 17.50 16.27
C THR A 81 1.58 16.62 17.46
N THR A 82 1.40 15.31 17.27
CA THR A 82 1.23 14.39 18.40
C THR A 82 2.45 14.39 19.32
N VAL A 83 3.67 14.33 18.77
CA VAL A 83 4.92 14.44 19.52
C VAL A 83 4.98 15.74 20.32
N ILE A 84 4.62 16.87 19.69
CA ILE A 84 4.59 18.19 20.34
C ILE A 84 3.55 18.24 21.46
N ARG A 85 2.36 17.67 21.26
CA ARG A 85 1.28 17.62 22.26
C ARG A 85 1.65 16.79 23.49
N LEU A 86 2.31 15.65 23.30
CA LEU A 86 2.81 14.82 24.40
C LEU A 86 3.98 15.50 25.13
N GLY A 87 4.83 16.19 24.38
CA GLY A 87 6.01 16.88 24.87
C GLY A 87 7.19 15.94 25.19
N PRO A 88 8.43 16.46 25.16
CA PRO A 88 9.64 15.67 25.41
C PRO A 88 9.67 15.07 26.82
N GLY A 89 9.11 15.77 27.82
CA GLY A 89 9.05 15.27 29.19
C GLY A 89 8.25 13.98 29.34
N PHE A 90 7.16 13.80 28.59
CA PHE A 90 6.42 12.53 28.55
C PHE A 90 7.28 11.42 27.94
N TRP A 91 7.94 11.70 26.83
CA TRP A 91 8.77 10.73 26.11
C TRP A 91 9.96 10.24 26.94
N ASP A 92 10.74 11.18 27.50
CA ASP A 92 11.88 10.87 28.34
C ASP A 92 11.44 10.08 29.57
N SER A 93 10.27 10.41 30.13
CA SER A 93 9.69 9.67 31.25
C SER A 93 9.23 8.27 30.86
N ALA A 94 8.65 8.08 29.66
CA ALA A 94 8.24 6.78 29.17
C ALA A 94 9.43 5.83 28.97
N LEU A 95 10.55 6.36 28.45
CA LEU A 95 11.80 5.62 28.32
C LEU A 95 12.46 5.35 29.68
N ALA A 96 12.56 6.35 30.56
CA ALA A 96 13.20 6.21 31.86
C ALA A 96 12.47 5.24 32.81
N ASN A 97 11.19 4.97 32.56
CA ASN A 97 10.39 4.01 33.31
C ASN A 97 10.16 2.69 32.54
N ASP A 98 10.82 2.44 31.41
CA ASP A 98 10.64 1.25 30.57
C ASP A 98 9.18 0.94 30.19
N LEU A 99 8.36 1.97 29.99
CA LEU A 99 6.92 1.80 29.78
C LEU A 99 6.62 0.81 28.64
N TYR A 100 7.41 0.85 27.57
CA TYR A 100 7.29 -0.04 26.41
C TYR A 100 7.51 -1.50 26.80
N LEU A 101 8.62 -1.79 27.47
CA LEU A 101 8.97 -3.16 27.89
C LEU A 101 7.90 -3.69 28.85
N VAL A 102 7.40 -2.84 29.74
CA VAL A 102 6.36 -3.21 30.71
C VAL A 102 5.04 -3.57 30.01
N LEU A 103 4.63 -2.77 29.02
CA LEU A 103 3.41 -3.06 28.24
C LEU A 103 3.59 -4.28 27.32
N VAL A 104 4.76 -4.48 26.73
CA VAL A 104 5.06 -5.67 25.91
C VAL A 104 5.05 -6.93 26.77
N ASN A 105 5.74 -6.91 27.92
CA ASN A 105 5.76 -8.04 28.86
C ASN A 105 4.36 -8.34 29.42
N LEU A 106 3.55 -7.31 29.66
CA LEU A 106 2.14 -7.49 29.98
C LEU A 106 1.41 -8.22 28.84
N ALA A 107 1.50 -7.72 27.62
CA ALA A 107 0.84 -8.32 26.46
C ALA A 107 1.36 -9.72 26.09
N GLY A 108 2.60 -10.06 26.45
CA GLY A 108 3.18 -11.40 26.32
C GLY A 108 2.79 -12.37 27.44
N SER A 109 2.18 -11.90 28.53
CA SER A 109 1.82 -12.74 29.67
C SER A 109 0.50 -13.49 29.45
N VAL A 110 0.41 -14.74 29.90
CA VAL A 110 -0.83 -15.54 29.84
C VAL A 110 -1.98 -14.85 30.59
N VAL A 111 -1.69 -14.19 31.73
CA VAL A 111 -2.68 -13.47 32.55
C VAL A 111 -3.38 -12.36 31.76
N PHE A 112 -2.64 -11.65 30.91
CA PHE A 112 -3.23 -10.62 30.05
C PHE A 112 -4.28 -11.19 29.09
N TRP A 113 -4.02 -12.37 28.52
CA TRP A 113 -4.94 -13.00 27.59
C TRP A 113 -6.21 -13.55 28.26
N MET A 114 -6.18 -13.78 29.57
CA MET A 114 -7.35 -14.11 30.39
C MET A 114 -8.23 -12.89 30.73
N CYS A 115 -7.76 -11.66 30.45
CA CYS A 115 -8.54 -10.44 30.69
C CYS A 115 -9.61 -10.23 29.61
N ASP A 116 -10.60 -9.38 29.91
CA ASP A 116 -11.64 -9.05 28.94
C ASP A 116 -11.09 -8.28 27.72
N VAL A 117 -11.79 -8.39 26.59
CA VAL A 117 -11.39 -7.77 25.31
C VAL A 117 -11.20 -6.27 25.43
N SER A 118 -11.98 -5.56 26.26
CA SER A 118 -11.85 -4.11 26.42
C SER A 118 -10.52 -3.74 27.06
N TYR A 119 -10.13 -4.44 28.13
CA TYR A 119 -8.81 -4.26 28.75
C TYR A 119 -7.67 -4.57 27.77
N ARG A 120 -7.76 -5.70 27.05
CA ARG A 120 -6.77 -6.08 26.03
C ARG A 120 -6.63 -5.00 24.95
N ASN A 121 -7.76 -4.49 24.46
CA ASN A 121 -7.80 -3.43 23.47
C ASN A 121 -7.11 -2.14 23.98
N ARG A 122 -7.35 -1.72 25.23
CA ARG A 122 -6.71 -0.53 25.80
C ARG A 122 -5.19 -0.66 25.93
N VAL A 123 -4.67 -1.84 26.28
CA VAL A 123 -3.22 -2.09 26.29
C VAL A 123 -2.65 -2.01 24.87
N PHE A 124 -3.32 -2.63 23.89
CA PHE A 124 -2.86 -2.58 22.50
C PHE A 124 -2.95 -1.18 21.90
N VAL A 125 -3.96 -0.36 22.26
CA VAL A 125 -4.00 1.06 21.89
C VAL A 125 -2.79 1.80 22.44
N CYS A 126 -2.44 1.61 23.72
CA CYS A 126 -1.24 2.23 24.31
C CYS A 126 0.03 1.83 23.52
N LEU A 127 0.25 0.52 23.32
CA LEU A 127 1.42 0.02 22.58
C LEU A 127 1.47 0.58 21.15
N LYS A 128 0.37 0.48 20.40
CA LYS A 128 0.26 0.98 19.03
C LYS A 128 0.66 2.45 18.95
N LEU A 129 0.04 3.30 19.77
CA LEU A 129 0.26 4.75 19.69
C LEU A 129 1.67 5.13 20.12
N LEU A 130 2.21 4.49 21.16
CA LEU A 130 3.58 4.72 21.61
C LEU A 130 4.62 4.32 20.56
N ILE A 131 4.49 3.15 19.92
CA ILE A 131 5.41 2.70 18.86
C ILE A 131 5.25 3.58 17.61
N HIS A 132 4.03 4.01 17.27
CA HIS A 132 3.80 4.87 16.13
C HIS A 132 4.42 6.27 16.31
N VAL A 133 4.25 6.86 17.50
CA VAL A 133 4.90 8.12 17.88
C VAL A 133 6.42 7.97 17.85
N TRP A 134 6.96 6.86 18.35
CA TRP A 134 8.39 6.56 18.29
C TRP A 134 8.91 6.51 16.86
N HIS A 135 8.33 5.67 16.01
CA HIS A 135 8.73 5.55 14.61
C HIS A 135 8.66 6.92 13.90
N GLY A 136 7.57 7.65 14.11
CA GLY A 136 7.39 8.97 13.54
C GLY A 136 8.48 9.98 13.92
N ALA A 137 8.90 9.94 15.19
CA ALA A 137 9.99 10.76 15.69
C ALA A 137 11.37 10.33 15.17
N ALA A 138 11.58 9.04 14.93
CA ALA A 138 12.82 8.52 14.36
C ALA A 138 12.95 8.83 12.85
N SER A 139 11.84 8.80 12.11
CA SER A 139 11.82 8.92 10.65
C SER A 139 11.75 10.36 10.14
N SER A 140 11.32 11.33 10.96
CA SER A 140 11.25 12.73 10.53
C SER A 140 12.65 13.37 10.50
N ARG A 141 13.21 13.51 9.29
CA ARG A 141 14.50 14.16 9.00
C ARG A 141 14.63 15.59 9.56
N GLY A 142 13.52 16.19 10.01
CA GLY A 142 13.50 17.44 10.75
C GLY A 142 12.70 17.25 12.03
N ALA A 143 13.39 16.98 13.13
CA ALA A 143 13.41 17.80 14.34
C ALA A 143 13.93 16.95 15.50
N GLY A 144 15.07 17.33 16.09
CA GLY A 144 15.61 16.73 17.32
C GLY A 144 14.76 16.99 18.57
N ILE A 145 13.44 16.91 18.43
CA ILE A 145 12.46 17.13 19.51
C ILE A 145 12.50 15.94 20.47
N LEU A 146 12.67 14.71 19.98
CA LEU A 146 12.73 13.51 20.82
C LEU A 146 14.09 12.83 20.71
N ARG A 147 14.56 12.32 21.85
CA ARG A 147 15.75 11.49 21.93
C ARG A 147 15.45 10.11 21.38
N SER A 148 16.20 9.68 20.36
CA SER A 148 16.15 8.29 19.89
C SER A 148 16.66 7.35 21.00
N PRO A 149 15.96 6.24 21.30
CA PRO A 149 16.43 5.29 22.31
C PRO A 149 17.77 4.66 21.92
N PRO A 150 18.59 4.26 22.91
CA PRO A 150 19.82 3.55 22.62
C PRO A 150 19.56 2.28 21.81
N ARG A 151 20.47 1.92 20.90
CA ARG A 151 20.36 0.67 20.12
C ARG A 151 20.15 -0.57 20.99
N ALA A 152 20.79 -0.63 22.16
CA ALA A 152 20.60 -1.72 23.13
C ALA A 152 19.13 -1.83 23.60
N TYR A 153 18.44 -0.70 23.79
CA TYR A 153 17.03 -0.68 24.17
C TYR A 153 16.14 -1.21 23.03
N LEU A 154 16.43 -0.85 21.77
CA LEU A 154 15.74 -1.39 20.60
C LEU A 154 15.89 -2.91 20.48
N LEU A 155 17.09 -3.44 20.73
CA LEU A 155 17.35 -4.88 20.70
C LEU A 155 16.61 -5.61 21.82
N GLN A 156 16.60 -5.05 23.05
CA GLN A 156 15.82 -5.60 24.15
C GLN A 156 14.32 -5.58 23.85
N PHE A 157 13.82 -4.45 23.34
CA PHE A 157 12.42 -4.30 22.95
C PHE A 157 12.02 -5.32 21.88
N ALA A 158 12.87 -5.55 20.88
CA ALA A 158 12.64 -6.56 19.85
C ALA A 158 12.64 -8.00 20.42
N ALA A 159 13.52 -8.29 21.38
CA ALA A 159 13.54 -9.59 22.07
C ALA A 159 12.27 -9.81 22.90
N ASP A 160 11.85 -8.81 23.68
CA ASP A 160 10.63 -8.90 24.51
C ASP A 160 9.37 -9.05 23.65
N LEU A 161 9.33 -8.40 22.49
CA LEU A 161 8.24 -8.53 21.52
C LEU A 161 8.04 -9.97 21.04
N ALA A 162 9.07 -10.81 21.03
CA ALA A 162 8.92 -12.22 20.67
C ALA A 162 7.88 -12.92 21.56
N THR A 163 7.85 -12.61 22.86
CA THR A 163 6.87 -13.17 23.80
C THR A 163 5.45 -12.70 23.48
N LEU A 164 5.29 -11.42 23.13
CA LEU A 164 4.00 -10.88 22.67
C LEU A 164 3.51 -11.61 21.43
N TRP A 165 4.38 -11.85 20.44
CA TRP A 165 3.98 -12.53 19.20
C TRP A 165 3.63 -14.00 19.42
N GLU A 166 4.38 -14.72 20.25
CA GLU A 166 4.04 -16.10 20.62
C GLU A 166 2.70 -16.16 21.36
N ALA A 167 2.44 -15.24 22.28
CA ALA A 167 1.18 -15.17 23.01
C ALA A 167 0.00 -14.80 22.08
N ALA A 168 0.16 -13.77 21.24
CA ALA A 168 -0.85 -13.39 20.25
C ALA A 168 -1.16 -14.52 19.27
N TRP A 169 -0.15 -15.28 18.84
CA TRP A 169 -0.32 -16.44 17.99
C TRP A 169 -1.10 -17.56 18.71
N THR A 170 -0.74 -17.84 19.97
CA THR A 170 -1.37 -18.88 20.78
C THR A 170 -2.86 -18.60 21.02
N HIS A 171 -3.20 -17.35 21.31
CA HIS A 171 -4.56 -16.93 21.62
C HIS A 171 -5.38 -16.48 20.39
N ARG A 172 -4.83 -16.61 19.17
CA ARG A 172 -5.49 -16.09 17.94
C ARG A 172 -6.88 -16.69 17.68
N SER A 173 -7.11 -17.94 18.08
CA SER A 173 -8.40 -18.62 17.93
C SER A 173 -9.49 -18.11 18.88
N GLU A 174 -9.13 -17.32 19.89
CA GLU A 174 -10.11 -16.69 20.79
C GLU A 174 -10.85 -15.52 20.12
N PHE A 175 -10.30 -14.96 19.04
CA PHE A 175 -10.95 -13.90 18.28
C PHE A 175 -11.99 -14.51 17.34
N LYS A 176 -13.27 -14.40 17.71
CA LYS A 176 -14.40 -14.88 16.91
C LYS A 176 -14.83 -13.80 15.93
N LEU A 177 -14.17 -13.76 14.78
CA LEU A 177 -14.38 -12.70 13.78
C LEU A 177 -15.54 -12.98 12.82
N GLU A 178 -16.04 -14.22 12.80
CA GLU A 178 -17.18 -14.65 12.02
C GLU A 178 -18.46 -13.95 12.51
N VAL A 179 -19.08 -13.18 11.62
CA VAL A 179 -20.45 -12.68 11.78
C VAL A 179 -21.22 -13.14 10.55
N ASP A 180 -21.30 -14.44 10.36
CA ASP A 180 -22.10 -15.05 9.30
C ASP A 180 -23.48 -15.42 9.85
N ALA A 181 -24.41 -14.46 9.85
CA ALA A 181 -25.85 -14.66 9.57
C ALA A 181 -26.68 -13.38 9.88
N PRO A 182 -27.51 -12.87 8.95
CA PRO A 182 -28.18 -11.56 9.11
C PRO A 182 -29.44 -11.54 9.98
N ASP A 183 -29.99 -12.67 10.42
CA ASP A 183 -31.42 -12.66 10.73
C ASP A 183 -31.78 -12.36 12.20
N ARG A 184 -30.89 -12.56 13.18
CA ARG A 184 -31.14 -12.23 14.61
C ARG A 184 -29.84 -12.07 15.44
N ILE A 185 -29.04 -11.05 15.18
CA ILE A 185 -27.83 -10.82 16.00
C ILE A 185 -28.17 -9.95 17.22
N ASP A 186 -27.80 -10.41 18.42
CA ASP A 186 -27.88 -9.63 19.66
C ASP A 186 -26.90 -8.44 19.59
N VAL A 187 -27.33 -7.25 20.03
CA VAL A 187 -26.48 -6.05 20.14
C VAL A 187 -25.21 -6.32 20.94
N GLY A 188 -25.31 -7.17 21.97
CA GLY A 188 -24.15 -7.60 22.76
C GLY A 188 -23.08 -8.34 21.94
N GLU A 189 -23.50 -9.20 21.00
CA GLU A 189 -22.60 -9.94 20.11
C GLU A 189 -21.95 -9.01 19.08
N ILE A 190 -22.70 -8.04 18.53
CA ILE A 190 -22.17 -7.03 17.62
C ILE A 190 -21.07 -6.20 18.30
N LEU A 191 -21.32 -5.72 19.52
CA LEU A 191 -20.35 -4.94 20.28
C LEU A 191 -19.10 -5.75 20.61
N ARG A 192 -19.25 -7.02 20.98
CA ARG A 192 -18.12 -7.92 21.24
C ARG A 192 -17.30 -8.18 19.98
N ALA A 193 -17.95 -8.53 18.87
CA ALA A 193 -17.28 -8.75 17.59
C ALA A 193 -16.56 -7.48 17.10
N THR A 194 -17.14 -6.30 17.36
CA THR A 194 -16.49 -5.01 17.07
C THR A 194 -15.24 -4.82 17.91
N ALA A 195 -15.31 -5.04 19.23
CA ALA A 195 -14.14 -4.92 20.11
C ALA A 195 -13.04 -5.95 19.77
N GLU A 196 -13.41 -7.16 19.38
CA GLU A 196 -12.46 -8.18 18.92
C GLU A 196 -11.78 -7.77 17.62
N ARG A 197 -12.53 -7.21 16.65
CA ARG A 197 -11.95 -6.65 15.41
C ARG A 197 -11.03 -5.47 15.68
N GLU A 198 -11.39 -4.58 16.60
CA GLU A 198 -10.52 -3.47 17.02
C GLU A 198 -9.22 -3.98 17.64
N CYS A 199 -9.31 -5.02 18.46
CA CYS A 199 -8.16 -5.67 19.07
C CYS A 199 -7.22 -6.25 17.98
N VAL A 200 -7.76 -6.99 17.01
CA VAL A 200 -7.00 -7.53 15.86
C VAL A 200 -6.39 -6.39 15.01
N ALA A 201 -7.14 -5.31 14.76
CA ALA A 201 -6.65 -4.14 14.06
C ALA A 201 -5.50 -3.46 14.81
N ASN A 202 -5.59 -3.35 16.14
CA ASN A 202 -4.52 -2.80 16.95
C ASN A 202 -3.28 -3.71 16.93
N ILE A 203 -3.43 -5.04 16.99
CA ILE A 203 -2.30 -5.99 16.84
C ILE A 203 -1.65 -5.81 15.46
N GLN A 204 -2.41 -5.70 14.38
CA GLN A 204 -1.87 -5.45 13.04
C GLN A 204 -1.04 -4.15 13.01
N GLN A 205 -1.57 -3.08 13.60
CA GLN A 205 -0.89 -1.78 13.63
C GLN A 205 0.37 -1.80 14.51
N ILE A 206 0.39 -2.57 15.61
CA ILE A 206 1.60 -2.81 16.40
C ILE A 206 2.63 -3.56 15.57
N ALA A 207 2.23 -4.62 14.85
CA ALA A 207 3.13 -5.39 14.00
C ALA A 207 3.77 -4.50 12.93
N PHE A 208 2.95 -3.72 12.23
CA PHE A 208 3.42 -2.75 11.25
C PHE A 208 4.36 -1.69 11.85
N ALA A 209 3.98 -1.04 12.95
CA ALA A 209 4.80 -0.01 13.58
C ALA A 209 6.13 -0.57 14.11
N THR A 210 6.12 -1.82 14.60
CA THR A 210 7.32 -2.57 15.00
C THR A 210 8.24 -2.81 13.81
N TRP A 211 7.68 -3.27 12.68
CA TRP A 211 8.46 -3.48 11.46
C TRP A 211 9.15 -2.19 11.02
N LEU A 212 8.41 -1.07 10.93
CA LEU A 212 9.00 0.20 10.54
C LEU A 212 10.07 0.68 11.51
N LEU A 213 9.83 0.53 12.81
CA LEU A 213 10.79 0.90 13.83
C LEU A 213 12.10 0.11 13.68
N LEU A 214 12.02 -1.21 13.48
CA LEU A 214 13.21 -2.04 13.31
C LEU A 214 13.84 -1.88 11.92
N ALA A 215 13.05 -1.66 10.86
CA ALA A 215 13.60 -1.38 9.53
C ALA A 215 14.46 -0.11 9.52
N SER A 216 14.21 0.85 10.43
CA SER A 216 15.05 2.04 10.59
C SER A 216 16.50 1.74 11.01
N ILE A 217 16.77 0.57 11.61
CA ILE A 217 18.14 0.09 11.90
C ILE A 217 18.72 -0.81 10.80
N GLY A 218 17.96 -1.03 9.72
CA GLY A 218 18.30 -1.86 8.56
C GLY A 218 17.30 -3.02 8.36
N GLU A 219 16.70 -3.13 7.17
CA GLU A 219 15.66 -4.13 6.85
C GLU A 219 16.12 -5.58 7.08
N GLU A 220 17.35 -5.92 6.67
CA GLU A 220 17.90 -7.27 6.87
C GLU A 220 18.08 -7.59 8.36
N SER A 221 18.60 -6.65 9.14
CA SER A 221 18.74 -6.82 10.60
C SER A 221 17.38 -6.93 11.28
N ALA A 222 16.38 -6.16 10.84
CA ALA A 222 15.02 -6.24 11.34
C ALA A 222 14.40 -7.62 11.06
N ALA A 223 14.54 -8.10 9.81
CA ALA A 223 14.04 -9.39 9.39
C ALA A 223 14.66 -10.53 10.21
N GLN A 224 15.99 -10.54 10.36
CA GLN A 224 16.70 -11.54 11.17
C GLN A 224 16.27 -11.52 12.64
N THR A 225 16.02 -10.32 13.19
CA THR A 225 15.59 -10.18 14.60
C THR A 225 14.18 -10.72 14.82
N LEU A 226 13.27 -10.48 13.88
CA LEU A 226 11.87 -10.89 14.02
C LEU A 226 11.61 -12.34 13.59
N GLU A 227 12.47 -12.91 12.76
CA GLU A 227 12.32 -14.26 12.20
C GLU A 227 12.26 -15.38 13.26
N THR A 228 12.90 -15.20 14.41
CA THR A 228 12.87 -16.21 15.48
C THR A 228 11.49 -16.31 16.16
N SER A 229 10.65 -15.27 16.02
CA SER A 229 9.32 -15.16 16.64
C SER A 229 8.17 -15.54 15.70
N ARG A 230 6.94 -15.50 16.22
CA ARG A 230 5.69 -15.62 15.43
C ARG A 230 5.27 -14.36 14.70
N PHE A 231 6.09 -13.31 14.69
CA PHE A 231 5.73 -12.01 14.10
C PHE A 231 5.12 -12.15 12.70
N ALA A 232 5.81 -12.86 11.77
CA ALA A 232 5.37 -12.95 10.39
C ALA A 232 4.00 -13.64 10.27
N SER A 233 3.78 -14.69 11.07
CA SER A 233 2.52 -15.41 11.13
C SER A 233 1.40 -14.53 11.70
N VAL A 234 1.64 -13.79 12.79
CA VAL A 234 0.66 -12.88 13.40
C VAL A 234 0.32 -11.72 12.45
N ALA A 235 1.32 -11.12 11.80
CA ALA A 235 1.11 -10.02 10.84
C ALA A 235 0.26 -10.46 9.64
N LEU A 236 0.52 -11.66 9.10
CA LEU A 236 -0.29 -12.23 8.02
C LEU A 236 -1.70 -12.61 8.47
N TRP A 237 -1.82 -13.28 9.63
CA TRP A 237 -3.11 -13.68 10.19
C TRP A 237 -3.99 -12.47 10.50
N THR A 238 -3.47 -11.41 11.14
CA THR A 238 -4.24 -10.19 11.39
C THR A 238 -4.69 -9.51 10.09
N TRP A 239 -3.83 -9.46 9.06
CA TRP A 239 -4.22 -9.00 7.72
C TRP A 239 -5.34 -9.85 7.11
N TRP A 240 -5.26 -11.17 7.24
CA TRP A 240 -6.29 -12.09 6.77
C TRP A 240 -7.62 -11.96 7.53
N SER A 241 -7.54 -11.72 8.83
CA SER A 241 -8.68 -11.68 9.74
C SER A 241 -9.54 -10.42 9.61
N LEU A 242 -8.97 -9.30 9.17
CA LEU A 242 -9.70 -8.03 9.08
C LEU A 242 -10.53 -7.91 7.80
N PRO A 243 -11.84 -7.62 7.87
CA PRO A 243 -12.66 -7.43 6.68
C PRO A 243 -12.36 -6.09 6.00
N PHE A 244 -12.65 -5.94 4.71
CA PHE A 244 -12.66 -4.62 4.06
C PHE A 244 -13.77 -3.75 4.68
N GLY A 245 -13.48 -2.49 5.01
CA GLY A 245 -14.42 -1.59 5.70
C GLY A 245 -13.75 -0.57 6.63
N SER A 246 -14.38 -0.26 7.77
CA SER A 246 -13.87 0.75 8.72
C SER A 246 -12.55 0.35 9.40
N LEU A 247 -12.40 -0.95 9.71
CA LEU A 247 -11.19 -1.55 10.28
C LEU A 247 -10.42 -2.35 9.20
N GLN A 248 -10.44 -1.86 7.95
CA GLN A 248 -9.88 -2.54 6.79
C GLN A 248 -8.48 -3.10 7.02
N PRO A 249 -8.12 -4.23 6.38
CA PRO A 249 -6.77 -4.76 6.45
C PRO A 249 -5.76 -3.73 5.92
N ASP A 250 -4.65 -3.59 6.62
CA ASP A 250 -3.51 -2.80 6.17
C ASP A 250 -2.49 -3.71 5.47
N ASN A 251 -2.31 -3.55 4.16
CA ASN A 251 -1.35 -4.37 3.41
C ASN A 251 0.09 -4.20 3.94
N ARG A 252 0.41 -3.13 4.67
CA ARG A 252 1.75 -2.99 5.28
C ARG A 252 2.05 -4.08 6.33
N GLY A 253 1.02 -4.70 6.92
CA GLY A 253 1.18 -5.90 7.75
C GLY A 253 1.58 -7.14 6.92
N LEU A 254 0.98 -7.30 5.74
CA LEU A 254 1.40 -8.32 4.77
C LEU A 254 2.84 -8.06 4.30
N ASP A 255 3.18 -6.79 4.04
CA ASP A 255 4.51 -6.38 3.64
C ASP A 255 5.56 -6.79 4.68
N ALA A 256 5.32 -6.52 5.95
CA ALA A 256 6.22 -6.89 7.03
C ALA A 256 6.42 -8.41 7.14
N SER A 257 5.33 -9.18 7.03
CA SER A 257 5.38 -10.65 7.04
C SER A 257 6.25 -11.21 5.92
N LEU A 258 6.09 -10.68 4.71
CA LEU A 258 6.79 -11.18 3.54
C LEU A 258 8.21 -10.65 3.40
N ALA A 259 8.51 -9.47 3.93
CA ALA A 259 9.90 -9.02 4.07
C ALA A 259 10.70 -10.00 4.95
N ILE A 260 10.12 -10.47 6.06
CA ILE A 260 10.75 -11.52 6.89
C ILE A 260 10.87 -12.83 6.12
N TYR A 261 9.83 -13.22 5.37
CA TYR A 261 9.91 -14.41 4.51
C TYR A 261 11.03 -14.30 3.46
N LEU A 262 11.24 -13.13 2.86
CA LEU A 262 12.25 -12.95 1.81
C LEU A 262 13.67 -12.85 2.39
N HIS A 263 13.87 -12.08 3.45
CA HIS A 263 15.18 -11.76 4.00
C HIS A 263 15.62 -12.64 5.17
N GLY A 264 14.70 -13.43 5.74
CA GLY A 264 15.01 -14.39 6.78
C GLY A 264 15.87 -15.57 6.29
N ASN A 265 16.60 -16.21 7.20
CA ASN A 265 17.46 -17.38 6.93
C ASN A 265 16.92 -18.69 7.53
N ASN A 266 15.86 -18.63 8.35
CA ASN A 266 15.21 -19.77 9.01
C ASN A 266 14.19 -20.44 8.08
N PHE A 267 14.66 -21.42 7.31
CA PHE A 267 13.84 -22.21 6.39
C PHE A 267 12.65 -22.91 7.08
N SER A 268 12.79 -23.35 8.33
CA SER A 268 11.70 -23.99 9.07
C SER A 268 10.53 -23.03 9.31
N ARG A 269 10.82 -21.77 9.68
CA ARG A 269 9.80 -20.74 9.87
C ARG A 269 9.16 -20.31 8.56
N LYS A 270 9.94 -20.23 7.48
CA LYS A 270 9.42 -19.98 6.12
C LYS A 270 8.43 -21.06 5.70
N ASN A 271 8.79 -22.33 5.87
CA ASN A 271 7.91 -23.46 5.56
C ASN A 271 6.66 -23.46 6.44
N GLU A 272 6.80 -23.19 7.74
CA GLU A 272 5.66 -23.08 8.64
C GLU A 272 4.69 -21.97 8.21
N LEU A 273 5.21 -20.81 7.78
CA LEU A 273 4.38 -19.72 7.27
C LEU A 273 3.62 -20.11 6.00
N ILE A 274 4.29 -20.76 5.04
CA ILE A 274 3.65 -21.15 3.78
C ILE A 274 2.73 -22.35 3.99
N GLU A 275 3.25 -23.49 4.46
CA GLU A 275 2.50 -24.75 4.56
C GLU A 275 1.41 -24.71 5.62
N ASN A 276 1.76 -24.36 6.87
CA ASN A 276 0.82 -24.49 7.97
C ASN A 276 -0.18 -23.34 7.97
N LEU A 277 0.30 -22.09 7.81
CA LEU A 277 -0.61 -20.94 7.83
C LEU A 277 -1.30 -20.72 6.47
N ILE A 278 -0.57 -20.44 5.39
CA ILE A 278 -1.21 -20.05 4.12
C ILE A 278 -1.96 -21.21 3.48
N ILE A 279 -1.36 -22.39 3.37
CA ILE A 279 -1.97 -23.52 2.66
C ILE A 279 -3.03 -24.20 3.52
N GLN A 280 -2.68 -24.63 4.73
CA GLN A 280 -3.57 -25.45 5.56
C GLN A 280 -4.63 -24.65 6.32
N GLU A 281 -4.26 -23.53 6.96
CA GLU A 281 -5.17 -22.74 7.81
C GLU A 281 -6.02 -21.74 6.99
N LEU A 282 -5.40 -20.91 6.15
CA LEU A 282 -6.11 -19.84 5.44
C LEU A 282 -6.66 -20.27 4.07
N GLY A 283 -5.97 -21.19 3.40
CA GLY A 283 -6.24 -21.60 2.02
C GLY A 283 -5.62 -20.67 0.98
N ALA A 284 -4.82 -21.26 0.08
CA ALA A 284 -4.11 -20.56 -0.99
C ALA A 284 -5.01 -19.64 -1.85
N GLY A 285 -6.15 -20.18 -2.31
CA GLY A 285 -7.10 -19.43 -3.14
C GLY A 285 -7.74 -18.26 -2.41
N ALA A 286 -8.01 -18.43 -1.12
CA ALA A 286 -8.63 -17.41 -0.29
C ALA A 286 -7.65 -16.23 -0.08
N VAL A 287 -6.40 -16.53 0.30
CA VAL A 287 -5.32 -15.54 0.47
C VAL A 287 -5.07 -14.75 -0.81
N LEU A 288 -4.93 -15.43 -1.95
CA LEU A 288 -4.69 -14.77 -3.24
C LEU A 288 -5.91 -13.94 -3.69
N SER A 289 -7.13 -14.41 -3.45
CA SER A 289 -8.34 -13.66 -3.79
C SER A 289 -8.45 -12.39 -2.95
N LYS A 290 -8.17 -12.47 -1.65
CA LYS A 290 -8.16 -11.29 -0.77
C LYS A 290 -7.07 -10.30 -1.15
N LEU A 291 -5.86 -10.77 -1.46
CA LEU A 291 -4.79 -9.90 -1.94
C LEU A 291 -5.19 -9.20 -3.25
N SER A 292 -5.79 -9.95 -4.18
CA SER A 292 -6.31 -9.40 -5.43
C SER A 292 -7.42 -8.36 -5.20
N GLN A 293 -8.34 -8.63 -4.27
CA GLN A 293 -9.42 -7.71 -3.88
C GLN A 293 -8.87 -6.43 -3.22
N SER A 294 -7.79 -6.55 -2.45
CA SER A 294 -7.16 -5.40 -1.78
C SER A 294 -6.71 -4.30 -2.74
N PHE A 295 -6.41 -4.64 -4.00
CA PHE A 295 -6.02 -3.65 -5.02
C PHE A 295 -7.15 -2.69 -5.41
N THR A 296 -8.41 -3.09 -5.19
CA THR A 296 -9.59 -2.29 -5.54
C THR A 296 -10.36 -1.79 -4.32
N GLU A 297 -10.31 -2.51 -3.21
CA GLU A 297 -11.08 -2.17 -2.01
C GLU A 297 -10.34 -1.25 -1.03
N LEU A 298 -9.03 -1.06 -1.18
CA LEU A 298 -8.24 -0.21 -0.29
C LEU A 298 -7.85 1.09 -0.99
N PRO A 299 -8.56 2.21 -0.76
CA PRO A 299 -8.26 3.49 -1.43
C PRO A 299 -6.83 3.99 -1.17
N GLY A 300 -6.30 3.65 0.02
CA GLY A 300 -4.94 3.99 0.44
C GLY A 300 -3.84 3.09 -0.13
N LEU A 301 -4.20 1.99 -0.80
CA LEU A 301 -3.22 1.15 -1.50
C LEU A 301 -2.72 1.79 -2.80
N SER A 302 -3.38 2.86 -3.25
CA SER A 302 -2.88 3.68 -4.34
C SER A 302 -1.49 4.26 -3.99
N GLY A 303 -0.66 4.47 -5.01
CA GLY A 303 0.68 5.04 -4.81
C GLY A 303 1.76 4.01 -4.45
N GLU A 304 2.46 4.20 -3.34
CA GLU A 304 3.70 3.47 -3.01
C GLU A 304 3.47 2.03 -2.52
N LEU A 305 2.30 1.74 -1.94
CA LEU A 305 1.97 0.44 -1.34
C LEU A 305 1.53 -0.63 -2.36
N LEU A 306 1.08 -0.21 -3.56
CA LEU A 306 0.71 -1.15 -4.62
C LEU A 306 1.90 -1.98 -5.09
N GLY A 307 3.09 -1.39 -5.16
CA GLY A 307 4.32 -2.08 -5.60
C GLY A 307 4.65 -3.30 -4.73
N PRO A 308 4.85 -3.11 -3.41
CA PRO A 308 5.04 -4.22 -2.47
C PRO A 308 3.95 -5.29 -2.61
N SER A 309 2.67 -4.90 -2.58
CA SER A 309 1.54 -5.84 -2.68
C SER A 309 1.57 -6.70 -3.96
N LEU A 310 1.99 -6.12 -5.09
CA LEU A 310 2.17 -6.86 -6.35
C LEU A 310 3.40 -7.77 -6.30
N THR A 311 4.52 -7.32 -5.72
CA THR A 311 5.70 -8.17 -5.50
C THR A 311 5.32 -9.40 -4.68
N TYR A 312 4.48 -9.24 -3.68
CA TYR A 312 4.01 -10.35 -2.85
C TYR A 312 3.12 -11.31 -3.60
N LEU A 313 2.20 -10.81 -4.42
CA LEU A 313 1.41 -11.67 -5.29
C LEU A 313 2.31 -12.48 -6.24
N LEU A 314 3.36 -11.86 -6.78
CA LEU A 314 4.36 -12.53 -7.62
C LEU A 314 5.14 -13.61 -6.85
N VAL A 315 5.62 -13.31 -5.65
CA VAL A 315 6.38 -14.27 -4.82
C VAL A 315 5.49 -15.43 -4.40
N LEU A 316 4.33 -15.13 -3.82
CA LEU A 316 3.39 -16.13 -3.32
C LEU A 316 2.88 -17.06 -4.43
N SER A 317 2.56 -16.53 -5.62
CA SER A 317 2.12 -17.38 -6.74
C SER A 317 3.18 -18.38 -7.23
N ARG A 318 4.44 -18.22 -6.85
CA ARG A 318 5.57 -19.07 -7.29
C ARG A 318 6.12 -19.97 -6.19
N VAL A 319 5.91 -19.60 -4.93
CA VAL A 319 6.57 -20.21 -3.77
C VAL A 319 6.17 -21.67 -3.51
N HIS A 320 4.93 -22.04 -3.82
CA HIS A 320 4.38 -23.35 -3.51
C HIS A 320 3.45 -23.85 -4.63
N PRO A 321 3.41 -25.16 -4.96
CA PRO A 321 2.55 -25.70 -6.01
C PRO A 321 1.07 -25.37 -5.84
N GLU A 322 0.53 -25.42 -4.63
CA GLU A 322 -0.87 -25.05 -4.36
C GLU A 322 -1.13 -23.56 -4.58
N MET A 323 -0.17 -22.69 -4.24
CA MET A 323 -0.29 -21.26 -4.54
C MET A 323 -0.27 -21.02 -6.05
N ARG A 324 0.57 -21.74 -6.79
CA ARG A 324 0.61 -21.67 -8.25
C ARG A 324 -0.72 -22.09 -8.86
N ARG A 325 -1.28 -23.23 -8.40
CA ARG A 325 -2.59 -23.73 -8.82
C ARG A 325 -3.71 -22.73 -8.51
N ALA A 326 -3.75 -22.20 -7.28
CA ALA A 326 -4.72 -21.19 -6.89
C ALA A 326 -4.60 -19.92 -7.74
N SER A 327 -3.38 -19.45 -8.00
CA SER A 327 -3.14 -18.26 -8.82
C SER A 327 -3.67 -18.40 -10.23
N SER A 328 -3.63 -19.62 -10.81
CA SER A 328 -4.11 -19.90 -12.17
C SER A 328 -5.64 -19.96 -12.27
N GLN A 329 -6.34 -19.95 -11.14
CA GLN A 329 -7.80 -19.96 -11.04
C GLN A 329 -8.41 -18.58 -10.75
N ILE A 330 -7.58 -17.57 -10.45
CA ILE A 330 -8.05 -16.23 -10.05
C ILE A 330 -7.76 -15.19 -11.14
N SER A 331 -8.71 -14.29 -11.35
CA SER A 331 -8.59 -13.13 -12.25
C SER A 331 -7.79 -12.00 -11.60
N ILE A 332 -6.46 -12.13 -11.65
CA ILE A 332 -5.52 -11.19 -11.02
C ILE A 332 -5.29 -9.93 -11.88
N LEU A 333 -5.37 -10.05 -13.21
CA LEU A 333 -5.01 -8.94 -14.10
C LEU A 333 -5.99 -7.77 -14.06
N ALA A 334 -7.29 -8.04 -13.89
CA ALA A 334 -8.32 -7.01 -13.84
C ALA A 334 -8.14 -6.01 -12.68
N PRO A 335 -8.07 -6.43 -11.41
CA PRO A 335 -7.84 -5.51 -10.30
C PRO A 335 -6.47 -4.83 -10.39
N MET A 336 -5.44 -5.52 -10.89
CA MET A 336 -4.11 -4.95 -11.10
C MET A 336 -4.11 -3.85 -12.16
N ALA A 337 -4.74 -4.07 -13.32
CA ALA A 337 -4.86 -3.08 -14.39
C ALA A 337 -5.65 -1.84 -13.93
N ARG A 338 -6.70 -2.06 -13.13
CA ARG A 338 -7.47 -0.96 -12.50
C ARG A 338 -6.58 -0.14 -11.55
N ALA A 339 -5.91 -0.79 -10.62
CA ALA A 339 -5.05 -0.12 -9.63
C ALA A 339 -3.89 0.67 -10.28
N LEU A 340 -3.29 0.12 -11.34
CA LEU A 340 -2.27 0.82 -12.13
C LEU A 340 -2.84 2.06 -12.87
N THR A 341 -4.10 2.00 -13.31
CA THR A 341 -4.76 3.10 -14.00
C THR A 341 -5.14 4.22 -13.03
N GLU A 342 -5.76 3.88 -11.89
CA GLU A 342 -6.18 4.85 -10.86
C GLU A 342 -4.99 5.64 -10.28
N LYS A 343 -3.84 4.99 -10.08
CA LYS A 343 -2.58 5.63 -9.65
C LYS A 343 -2.09 6.69 -10.65
N ARG A 344 -2.45 6.58 -11.92
CA ARG A 344 -2.05 7.54 -12.96
C ARG A 344 -3.01 8.71 -13.07
N GLU A 345 -4.31 8.47 -12.87
CA GLU A 345 -5.35 9.47 -13.04
C GLU A 345 -5.51 10.40 -11.84
N THR A 346 -5.07 10.00 -10.65
CA THR A 346 -5.12 10.81 -9.43
C THR A 346 -4.40 12.15 -9.69
N PRO A 347 -5.15 13.27 -9.87
CA PRO A 347 -4.56 14.55 -10.17
C PRO A 347 -3.66 14.90 -9.00
N ARG A 348 -2.41 15.28 -9.28
CA ARG A 348 -1.47 15.78 -8.27
C ARG A 348 -1.99 17.12 -7.73
N GLY A 349 -3.02 17.07 -6.89
CA GLY A 349 -3.72 18.24 -6.36
C GLY A 349 -2.97 18.92 -5.22
N THR A 350 -1.96 18.27 -4.61
CA THR A 350 -1.40 18.78 -3.35
C THR A 350 0.03 18.34 -3.05
N ILE A 351 0.79 17.82 -4.03
CA ILE A 351 2.24 17.65 -3.82
C ILE A 351 2.89 19.00 -4.12
N SER A 352 2.87 19.84 -3.09
CA SER A 352 3.82 20.94 -2.86
C SER A 352 5.21 20.48 -3.30
N ILE A 353 5.92 21.34 -4.05
CA ILE A 353 7.32 21.26 -4.47
C ILE A 353 8.04 20.12 -3.75
N ALA A 354 8.12 18.96 -4.40
CA ALA A 354 8.71 17.78 -3.79
C ALA A 354 10.15 18.15 -3.38
N PRO A 355 10.53 18.02 -2.10
CA PRO A 355 11.85 18.43 -1.64
C PRO A 355 12.95 17.72 -2.45
N VAL A 356 14.10 18.37 -2.58
CA VAL A 356 15.28 17.80 -3.25
C VAL A 356 15.57 16.41 -2.65
N GLY A 357 15.53 15.37 -3.49
CA GLY A 357 15.71 13.97 -3.09
C GLY A 357 14.45 13.09 -3.10
N VAL A 358 13.28 13.60 -3.51
CA VAL A 358 12.10 12.75 -3.76
C VAL A 358 12.27 11.99 -5.07
N GLU A 359 12.07 10.68 -5.03
CA GLU A 359 12.13 9.80 -6.20
C GLU A 359 11.21 10.30 -7.32
N SER A 360 11.66 10.18 -8.57
CA SER A 360 10.84 10.59 -9.70
C SER A 360 9.54 9.78 -9.76
N THR A 361 8.46 10.41 -10.22
CA THR A 361 7.18 9.69 -10.33
C THR A 361 7.25 8.53 -11.31
N ALA A 362 8.05 8.65 -12.36
CA ALA A 362 8.28 7.57 -13.31
C ALA A 362 8.92 6.36 -12.61
N PHE A 363 9.88 6.59 -11.70
CA PHE A 363 10.48 5.52 -10.92
C PHE A 363 9.49 4.85 -9.96
N CYS A 364 8.69 5.63 -9.22
CA CYS A 364 7.65 5.06 -8.35
C CYS A 364 6.59 4.27 -9.13
N GLN A 365 6.33 4.63 -10.39
CA GLN A 365 5.46 3.85 -11.28
C GLN A 365 6.16 2.61 -11.81
N LEU A 366 7.44 2.70 -12.20
CA LEU A 366 8.24 1.57 -12.67
C LEU A 366 8.37 0.48 -11.59
N ARG A 367 8.63 0.87 -10.33
CA ARG A 367 8.66 -0.04 -9.17
C ARG A 367 7.35 -0.81 -8.98
N THR A 368 6.22 -0.19 -9.32
CA THR A 368 4.89 -0.83 -9.26
C THR A 368 4.58 -1.66 -10.51
N TRP A 369 4.96 -1.17 -11.69
CA TRP A 369 4.69 -1.87 -12.95
C TRP A 369 5.54 -3.13 -13.10
N HIS A 370 6.79 -3.14 -12.65
CA HIS A 370 7.69 -4.28 -12.74
C HIS A 370 7.06 -5.60 -12.22
N PRO A 371 6.58 -5.69 -10.96
CA PRO A 371 5.95 -6.92 -10.48
C PRO A 371 4.64 -7.24 -11.23
N ALA A 372 3.88 -6.22 -11.65
CA ALA A 372 2.68 -6.44 -12.48
C ALA A 372 3.00 -7.05 -13.84
N ALA A 373 4.09 -6.61 -14.48
CA ALA A 373 4.58 -7.14 -15.74
C ALA A 373 5.01 -8.62 -15.58
N ARG A 374 5.76 -8.94 -14.53
CA ARG A 374 6.17 -10.33 -14.21
C ARG A 374 4.99 -11.25 -13.89
N ILE A 375 3.93 -10.73 -13.24
CA ILE A 375 2.67 -11.46 -13.06
C ILE A 375 2.01 -11.68 -14.43
N SER A 376 1.91 -10.64 -15.25
CA SER A 376 1.31 -10.70 -16.59
C SER A 376 2.02 -11.69 -17.52
N GLU A 377 3.34 -11.75 -17.48
CA GLU A 377 4.16 -12.77 -18.16
C GLU A 377 3.81 -14.19 -17.68
N SER A 378 3.74 -14.41 -16.36
CA SER A 378 3.35 -15.72 -15.81
C SER A 378 1.93 -16.12 -16.20
N VAL A 379 1.02 -15.14 -16.34
CA VAL A 379 -0.32 -15.36 -16.90
C VAL A 379 -0.24 -15.81 -18.37
N ALA A 380 0.60 -15.16 -19.18
CA ALA A 380 0.80 -15.52 -20.58
C ALA A 380 1.36 -16.95 -20.73
N GLU A 381 2.39 -17.30 -19.96
CA GLU A 381 2.95 -18.65 -19.93
C GLU A 381 1.90 -19.69 -19.53
N GLY A 382 1.15 -19.43 -18.44
CA GLY A 382 0.11 -20.33 -17.97
C GLY A 382 -1.02 -20.54 -18.98
N LEU A 383 -1.38 -19.51 -19.76
CA LEU A 383 -2.30 -19.65 -20.88
C LEU A 383 -1.70 -20.48 -22.02
N GLY A 384 -0.43 -20.23 -22.36
CA GLY A 384 0.28 -20.94 -23.43
C GLY A 384 0.46 -22.43 -23.17
N ASP A 385 0.60 -22.81 -21.90
CA ASP A 385 0.77 -24.19 -21.44
C ASP A 385 -0.54 -24.85 -21.01
N GLY A 386 -1.66 -24.12 -21.02
CA GLY A 386 -2.98 -24.63 -20.64
C GLY A 386 -3.17 -24.86 -19.13
N THR A 387 -2.27 -24.35 -18.29
CA THR A 387 -2.35 -24.46 -16.83
C THR A 387 -3.23 -23.38 -16.19
N ARG A 388 -3.60 -22.35 -16.96
CA ARG A 388 -4.47 -21.25 -16.54
C ARG A 388 -5.79 -21.28 -17.31
N ALA A 389 -6.89 -21.11 -16.58
CA ALA A 389 -8.22 -21.08 -17.17
C ALA A 389 -8.43 -19.78 -17.98
N PRO A 390 -8.96 -19.86 -19.22
CA PRO A 390 -9.22 -18.70 -20.08
C PRO A 390 -10.10 -17.63 -19.47
N SER A 391 -11.08 -18.04 -18.66
CA SER A 391 -12.05 -17.17 -17.98
C SER A 391 -11.40 -16.25 -16.94
N THR A 392 -10.16 -16.54 -16.53
CA THR A 392 -9.40 -15.72 -15.56
C THR A 392 -8.62 -14.59 -16.20
N VAL A 393 -8.67 -14.46 -17.53
CA VAL A 393 -7.88 -13.49 -18.28
C VAL A 393 -8.76 -12.71 -19.24
N ASP A 394 -8.73 -11.39 -19.12
CA ASP A 394 -9.31 -10.47 -20.09
C ASP A 394 -8.16 -9.78 -20.85
N GLY A 395 -8.18 -9.90 -22.19
CA GLY A 395 -7.21 -9.27 -23.07
C GLY A 395 -7.15 -7.74 -22.94
N LYS A 396 -8.23 -7.09 -22.50
CA LYS A 396 -8.26 -5.64 -22.22
C LYS A 396 -7.33 -5.26 -21.08
N ASP A 397 -7.26 -6.06 -20.04
CA ASP A 397 -6.43 -5.79 -18.86
C ASP A 397 -4.95 -6.01 -19.18
N VAL A 398 -4.65 -7.06 -19.95
CA VAL A 398 -3.33 -7.30 -20.53
C VAL A 398 -2.84 -6.08 -21.31
N LEU A 399 -3.63 -5.60 -22.27
CA LEU A 399 -3.27 -4.43 -23.06
C LEU A 399 -3.04 -3.20 -22.17
N THR A 400 -3.86 -3.02 -21.14
CA THR A 400 -3.73 -1.91 -20.20
C THR A 400 -2.37 -1.94 -19.51
N ILE A 401 -1.94 -3.10 -19.01
CA ILE A 401 -0.64 -3.26 -18.34
C ILE A 401 0.52 -2.97 -19.31
N LEU A 402 0.46 -3.46 -20.55
CA LEU A 402 1.48 -3.20 -21.57
C LEU A 402 1.57 -1.71 -21.93
N ILE A 403 0.41 -1.06 -22.13
CA ILE A 403 0.34 0.39 -22.41
C ILE A 403 0.95 1.21 -21.27
N ILE A 404 0.66 0.84 -20.02
CA ILE A 404 1.23 1.51 -18.85
C ILE A 404 2.75 1.35 -18.82
N GLY A 405 3.27 0.16 -19.16
CA GLY A 405 4.71 -0.06 -19.30
C GLY A 405 5.37 0.85 -20.33
N ILE A 406 4.80 0.95 -21.53
CA ILE A 406 5.30 1.85 -22.61
C ILE A 406 5.31 3.30 -22.14
N VAL A 407 4.22 3.73 -21.49
CA VAL A 407 4.09 5.10 -20.97
C VAL A 407 5.19 5.40 -19.94
N ILE A 408 5.43 4.49 -18.99
CA ILE A 408 6.45 4.67 -17.96
C ILE A 408 7.83 4.80 -18.60
N GLY A 409 8.15 3.93 -19.57
CA GLY A 409 9.41 4.01 -20.32
C GLY A 409 9.56 5.34 -21.04
N LEU A 410 8.52 5.79 -21.76
CA LEU A 410 8.50 7.09 -22.43
C LEU A 410 8.66 8.28 -21.47
N GLU A 411 8.07 8.23 -20.28
CA GLU A 411 8.20 9.27 -19.27
C GLU A 411 9.63 9.32 -18.71
N ALA A 412 10.24 8.17 -18.41
CA ALA A 412 11.65 8.08 -18.01
C ALA A 412 12.59 8.65 -19.08
N PHE A 413 12.38 8.30 -20.36
CA PHE A 413 13.18 8.85 -21.48
C PHE A 413 13.06 10.37 -21.62
N ARG A 414 11.86 10.92 -21.45
CA ARG A 414 11.60 12.36 -21.61
C ARG A 414 12.22 13.20 -20.50
N ASN A 415 12.30 12.66 -19.29
CA ASN A 415 12.85 13.37 -18.14
C ASN A 415 14.38 13.40 -18.16
N GLY A 416 15.02 12.48 -18.88
CA GLY A 416 16.44 12.54 -19.23
C GLY A 416 17.40 12.54 -18.04
N GLN A 417 16.94 12.16 -16.84
CA GLN A 417 17.84 12.03 -15.69
C GLN A 417 18.63 10.72 -15.84
N ILE A 418 19.97 10.81 -15.83
CA ILE A 418 20.88 9.66 -15.99
C ILE A 418 20.49 8.51 -15.04
N SER A 419 20.17 8.84 -13.79
CA SER A 419 19.74 7.85 -12.79
C SER A 419 18.42 7.14 -13.14
N GLU A 420 17.50 7.81 -13.86
CA GLU A 420 16.26 7.15 -14.32
C GLU A 420 16.54 6.18 -15.47
N LEU A 421 17.49 6.51 -16.35
CA LEU A 421 17.90 5.64 -17.45
C LEU A 421 18.62 4.40 -16.94
N GLU A 422 19.59 4.54 -16.04
CA GLU A 422 20.29 3.38 -15.43
C GLU A 422 19.29 2.42 -14.74
N ARG A 423 18.30 2.98 -14.04
CA ARG A 423 17.23 2.19 -13.40
C ARG A 423 16.30 1.55 -14.42
N LEU A 424 16.07 2.18 -15.57
CA LEU A 424 15.26 1.63 -16.65
C LEU A 424 16.00 0.48 -17.34
N GLU A 425 17.30 0.62 -17.59
CA GLU A 425 18.19 -0.45 -18.09
C GLU A 425 18.16 -1.67 -17.16
N GLU A 426 18.19 -1.47 -15.84
CA GLU A 426 18.05 -2.57 -14.86
C GLU A 426 16.72 -3.35 -15.04
N LYS A 427 15.66 -2.68 -15.52
CA LYS A 427 14.34 -3.27 -15.74
C LYS A 427 14.07 -3.66 -17.19
N GLU A 428 15.00 -3.41 -18.12
CA GLU A 428 14.88 -3.79 -19.52
C GLU A 428 14.54 -5.29 -19.70
N PRO A 429 15.15 -6.26 -19.00
CA PRO A 429 14.78 -7.67 -19.13
C PRO A 429 13.30 -7.95 -18.85
N THR A 430 12.67 -7.16 -17.98
CA THR A 430 11.23 -7.31 -17.70
C THR A 430 10.38 -6.87 -18.87
N TYR A 431 10.75 -5.78 -19.55
CA TYR A 431 10.10 -5.36 -20.78
C TYR A 431 10.20 -6.45 -21.85
N HIS A 432 11.41 -6.98 -22.10
CA HIS A 432 11.61 -8.06 -23.07
C HIS A 432 10.74 -9.27 -22.74
N LEU A 433 10.88 -9.82 -21.52
CA LEU A 433 10.18 -11.04 -21.13
C LEU A 433 8.65 -10.87 -21.20
N THR A 434 8.10 -9.78 -20.68
CA THR A 434 6.65 -9.57 -20.67
C THR A 434 6.09 -9.36 -22.08
N PHE A 435 6.73 -8.51 -22.91
CA PHE A 435 6.22 -8.23 -24.25
C PHE A 435 6.39 -9.42 -25.18
N SER A 436 7.53 -10.10 -25.15
CA SER A 436 7.77 -11.31 -25.96
C SER A 436 6.86 -12.46 -25.56
N ALA A 437 6.55 -12.63 -24.27
CA ALA A 437 5.59 -13.64 -23.83
C ALA A 437 4.21 -13.42 -24.44
N TRP A 438 3.68 -12.19 -24.40
CA TRP A 438 2.38 -11.89 -24.99
C TRP A 438 2.37 -11.95 -26.52
N LEU A 439 3.45 -11.51 -27.18
CA LEU A 439 3.58 -11.63 -28.62
C LEU A 439 3.58 -13.10 -29.09
N SER A 440 4.34 -13.95 -28.38
CA SER A 440 4.35 -15.41 -28.59
C SER A 440 2.95 -16.01 -28.44
N ILE A 441 2.18 -15.55 -27.44
CA ILE A 441 0.77 -15.94 -27.28
C ILE A 441 -0.04 -15.48 -28.50
N ILE A 442 -0.02 -14.22 -28.90
CA ILE A 442 -0.82 -13.74 -30.04
C ILE A 442 -0.53 -14.53 -31.33
N HIS A 443 0.74 -14.85 -31.60
CA HIS A 443 1.14 -15.62 -32.78
C HIS A 443 0.64 -17.08 -32.77
N ARG A 444 0.53 -17.70 -31.60
CA ARG A 444 0.06 -19.09 -31.46
C ARG A 444 -1.43 -19.29 -31.79
N LYS A 445 -2.21 -18.23 -31.99
CA LYS A 445 -3.66 -18.32 -32.31
C LYS A 445 -3.99 -19.23 -33.50
N ASN A 446 -3.07 -19.38 -34.45
CA ASN A 446 -3.25 -20.22 -35.64
C ASN A 446 -2.73 -21.67 -35.48
N VAL A 447 -2.14 -22.04 -34.33
CA VAL A 447 -1.55 -23.36 -34.12
C VAL A 447 -2.59 -24.33 -33.56
N PRO A 448 -3.00 -25.40 -34.30
CA PRO A 448 -4.14 -26.25 -33.93
C PRO A 448 -4.06 -26.93 -32.55
N ARG A 449 -2.85 -27.26 -32.08
CA ARG A 449 -2.62 -28.01 -30.83
C ARG A 449 -2.42 -27.15 -29.58
N LYS A 450 -2.23 -25.84 -29.74
CA LYS A 450 -2.01 -24.88 -28.65
C LYS A 450 -2.87 -23.63 -28.88
N ARG A 451 -4.14 -23.86 -29.22
CA ARG A 451 -5.06 -22.76 -29.48
C ARG A 451 -5.30 -22.00 -28.20
N ILE A 452 -4.85 -20.75 -28.22
CA ILE A 452 -5.21 -19.80 -27.18
C ILE A 452 -6.69 -19.52 -27.30
N PRO A 453 -7.37 -19.28 -26.16
CA PRO A 453 -8.79 -19.02 -26.16
C PRO A 453 -9.11 -17.80 -27.01
N GLU A 454 -9.98 -17.99 -27.99
CA GLU A 454 -10.45 -16.93 -28.89
C GLU A 454 -11.06 -15.75 -28.13
N SER A 455 -11.65 -15.99 -26.95
CA SER A 455 -12.18 -14.94 -26.07
C SER A 455 -11.12 -13.93 -25.63
N VAL A 456 -9.93 -14.41 -25.24
CA VAL A 456 -8.82 -13.55 -24.77
C VAL A 456 -8.28 -12.73 -25.93
N ILE A 457 -8.04 -13.36 -27.09
CA ILE A 457 -7.55 -12.68 -28.30
C ILE A 457 -8.55 -11.65 -28.81
N ARG A 458 -9.85 -11.98 -28.85
CA ARG A 458 -10.90 -11.05 -29.26
C ARG A 458 -10.98 -9.85 -28.33
N SER A 459 -10.96 -10.05 -27.02
CA SER A 459 -10.97 -8.94 -26.07
C SER A 459 -9.72 -8.05 -26.20
N LEU A 460 -8.55 -8.67 -26.39
CA LEU A 460 -7.30 -7.95 -26.66
C LEU A 460 -7.40 -7.11 -27.94
N GLN A 461 -7.93 -7.68 -29.02
CA GLN A 461 -8.12 -7.01 -30.31
C GLN A 461 -9.12 -5.85 -30.19
N ASP A 462 -10.25 -6.04 -29.50
CA ASP A 462 -11.27 -5.02 -29.31
C ASP A 462 -10.75 -3.85 -28.46
N ALA A 463 -10.00 -4.13 -27.40
CA ALA A 463 -9.32 -3.10 -26.62
C ALA A 463 -8.26 -2.36 -27.46
N ALA A 464 -7.50 -3.08 -28.30
CA ALA A 464 -6.43 -2.52 -29.10
C ALA A 464 -6.95 -1.53 -30.17
N LYS A 465 -8.10 -1.81 -30.79
CA LYS A 465 -8.76 -0.89 -31.74
C LYS A 465 -8.94 0.52 -31.19
N THR A 466 -9.10 0.69 -29.88
CA THR A 466 -9.34 2.01 -29.27
C THR A 466 -8.11 2.63 -28.61
N ARG A 467 -7.12 1.81 -28.19
CA ARG A 467 -6.04 2.25 -27.30
C ARG A 467 -4.62 2.05 -27.83
N TRP A 468 -4.42 1.24 -28.87
CA TRP A 468 -3.09 0.86 -29.36
C TRP A 468 -2.33 2.00 -30.06
N TYR A 469 -3.03 2.81 -30.87
CA TYR A 469 -2.38 3.79 -31.74
C TYR A 469 -1.71 4.94 -30.98
N ARG A 470 -2.27 5.36 -29.84
CA ARG A 470 -1.72 6.48 -29.07
C ARG A 470 -0.29 6.18 -28.55
N PRO A 471 -0.02 5.06 -27.84
CA PRO A 471 1.34 4.69 -27.46
C PRO A 471 2.30 4.58 -28.65
N LEU A 472 1.87 4.02 -29.78
CA LEU A 472 2.70 3.93 -31.00
C LEU A 472 3.16 5.31 -31.48
N LEU A 473 2.22 6.26 -31.57
CA LEU A 473 2.51 7.63 -31.97
C LEU A 473 3.53 8.29 -31.03
N GLU A 474 3.44 8.03 -29.72
CA GLU A 474 4.36 8.60 -28.73
C GLU A 474 5.74 7.93 -28.76
N LEU A 475 5.83 6.62 -29.01
CA LEU A 475 7.08 5.90 -29.26
C LEU A 475 7.83 6.48 -30.47
N ARG A 476 7.15 6.64 -31.60
CA ARG A 476 7.74 7.24 -32.80
C ARG A 476 8.21 8.67 -32.57
N LYS A 477 7.44 9.49 -31.85
CA LYS A 477 7.87 10.85 -31.50
C LYS A 477 9.14 10.87 -30.66
N ALA A 478 9.27 9.96 -29.69
CA ALA A 478 10.44 9.86 -28.84
C ALA A 478 11.69 9.45 -29.65
N GLN A 479 11.54 8.54 -30.61
CA GLN A 479 12.63 8.06 -31.47
C GLN A 479 13.33 9.19 -32.26
N TYR A 480 12.60 10.24 -32.68
CA TYR A 480 13.21 11.37 -33.40
C TYR A 480 14.08 12.28 -32.52
N GLY A 481 13.97 12.18 -31.19
CA GLY A 481 14.64 13.09 -30.26
C GLY A 481 15.88 12.51 -29.57
N THR A 482 16.10 11.20 -29.65
CA THR A 482 17.16 10.50 -28.92
C THR A 482 18.02 9.67 -29.87
N GLN A 483 19.35 9.63 -29.64
CA GLN A 483 20.22 8.68 -30.34
C GLN A 483 19.87 7.28 -29.84
N SER A 484 19.14 6.52 -30.67
CA SER A 484 18.90 5.07 -30.62
C SER A 484 19.11 4.37 -29.27
N ASP A 485 18.19 4.60 -28.34
CA ASP A 485 18.12 3.78 -27.13
C ASP A 485 17.56 2.39 -27.48
N GLY A 486 18.25 1.32 -27.06
CA GLY A 486 17.90 -0.06 -27.38
C GLY A 486 16.51 -0.48 -26.89
N LEU A 487 16.12 -0.02 -25.69
CA LEU A 487 14.81 -0.34 -25.13
C LEU A 487 13.70 0.42 -25.86
N LEU A 488 13.90 1.70 -26.20
CA LEU A 488 12.92 2.47 -26.95
C LEU A 488 12.66 1.86 -28.34
N GLN A 489 13.73 1.44 -29.02
CA GLN A 489 13.64 0.74 -30.30
C GLN A 489 12.91 -0.60 -30.16
N PHE A 490 13.29 -1.41 -29.16
CA PHE A 490 12.60 -2.67 -28.85
C PHE A 490 11.09 -2.47 -28.61
N LEU A 491 10.72 -1.48 -27.80
CA LEU A 491 9.31 -1.19 -27.50
C LEU A 491 8.54 -0.75 -28.75
N LEU A 492 9.16 0.06 -29.62
CA LEU A 492 8.55 0.46 -30.88
C LEU A 492 8.32 -0.76 -31.79
N ASP A 493 9.35 -1.56 -32.04
CA ASP A 493 9.28 -2.70 -32.95
C ASP A 493 8.27 -3.74 -32.45
N THR A 494 8.34 -4.07 -31.16
CA THR A 494 7.43 -5.06 -30.56
C THR A 494 5.99 -4.55 -30.52
N TRP A 495 5.77 -3.25 -30.31
CA TRP A 495 4.41 -2.69 -30.30
C TRP A 495 3.79 -2.63 -31.69
N VAL A 496 4.59 -2.38 -32.73
CA VAL A 496 4.18 -2.53 -34.14
C VAL A 496 3.81 -3.99 -34.41
N GLU A 497 4.68 -4.93 -34.03
CA GLU A 497 4.43 -6.37 -34.27
C GLU A 497 3.17 -6.88 -33.56
N ILE A 498 2.89 -6.41 -32.33
CA ILE A 498 1.64 -6.70 -31.63
C ILE A 498 0.43 -6.20 -32.44
N GLY A 499 0.51 -5.01 -33.04
CA GLY A 499 -0.56 -4.46 -33.88
C GLY A 499 -0.83 -5.32 -35.12
N ASP A 500 0.25 -5.71 -35.81
CA ASP A 500 0.18 -6.58 -36.99
C ASP A 500 -0.39 -7.96 -36.64
N ALA A 501 0.09 -8.56 -35.54
CA ALA A 501 -0.38 -9.84 -35.04
C ALA A 501 -1.86 -9.80 -34.65
N LEU A 502 -2.36 -8.65 -34.20
CA LEU A 502 -3.79 -8.39 -33.92
C LEU A 502 -4.60 -7.95 -35.15
N LYS A 503 -3.98 -7.86 -36.34
CA LYS A 503 -4.58 -7.41 -37.59
C LYS A 503 -5.19 -6.00 -37.48
N LEU A 504 -4.48 -5.09 -36.84
CA LEU A 504 -4.88 -3.69 -36.74
C LEU A 504 -4.44 -2.95 -38.01
N ASP A 505 -5.35 -2.15 -38.58
CA ASP A 505 -5.03 -1.25 -39.69
C ASP A 505 -4.55 0.08 -39.09
N GLU A 506 -3.24 0.30 -39.13
CA GLU A 506 -2.63 1.50 -38.54
C GLU A 506 -3.18 2.79 -39.16
N GLU A 507 -3.37 2.84 -40.48
CA GLU A 507 -3.84 4.05 -41.17
C GLU A 507 -5.29 4.37 -40.77
N LYS A 508 -6.14 3.34 -40.70
CA LYS A 508 -7.50 3.49 -40.21
C LYS A 508 -7.52 3.99 -38.77
N LEU A 509 -6.75 3.36 -37.87
CA LEU A 509 -6.69 3.75 -36.46
C LEU A 509 -6.10 5.15 -36.27
N ALA A 510 -5.15 5.56 -37.12
CA ALA A 510 -4.63 6.91 -37.16
C ALA A 510 -5.72 7.94 -37.47
N LYS A 511 -6.50 7.69 -38.53
CA LYS A 511 -7.64 8.55 -38.91
C LYS A 511 -8.70 8.61 -37.81
N GLU A 512 -9.04 7.47 -37.22
CA GLU A 512 -10.00 7.40 -36.11
C GLU A 512 -9.49 8.14 -34.87
N TYR A 513 -8.20 8.00 -34.54
CA TYR A 513 -7.57 8.70 -33.43
C TYR A 513 -7.57 10.21 -33.63
N GLU A 514 -7.19 10.70 -34.81
CA GLU A 514 -7.21 12.15 -35.10
C GLU A 514 -8.65 12.71 -35.10
N LYS A 515 -9.62 11.95 -35.62
CA LYS A 515 -11.05 12.29 -35.54
C LYS A 515 -11.57 12.30 -34.09
N ALA A 516 -11.11 11.38 -33.25
CA ALA A 516 -11.48 11.37 -31.83
C ALA A 516 -10.83 12.55 -31.10
N ARG A 517 -9.55 12.80 -31.37
CA ARG A 517 -8.76 13.88 -30.77
C ARG A 517 -9.30 15.26 -31.11
N SER A 518 -9.92 15.45 -32.28
CA SER A 518 -10.58 16.71 -32.65
C SER A 518 -11.77 17.10 -31.77
N LYS A 519 -12.23 16.19 -30.89
CA LYS A 519 -13.30 16.43 -29.91
C LYS A 519 -12.80 16.86 -28.52
N TYR A 520 -11.48 16.93 -28.32
CA TYR A 520 -10.87 17.27 -27.04
C TYR A 520 -10.08 18.57 -27.11
N CYS A 521 -10.08 19.32 -26.01
CA CYS A 521 -9.34 20.57 -25.93
C CYS A 521 -7.87 20.25 -25.63
N PHE A 522 -6.96 20.89 -26.35
CA PHE A 522 -5.53 20.67 -26.17
C PHE A 522 -5.00 21.32 -24.88
N TRP A 523 -5.69 22.34 -24.35
CA TRP A 523 -5.35 22.97 -23.08
C TRP A 523 -5.61 22.01 -21.92
N ARG A 524 -4.55 21.51 -21.27
CA ARG A 524 -4.61 20.48 -20.22
C ARG A 524 -5.51 20.82 -19.03
N TYR A 525 -5.70 22.11 -18.74
CA TYR A 525 -6.54 22.59 -17.64
C TYR A 525 -7.99 22.90 -18.06
N CYS A 526 -8.37 22.58 -19.30
CA CYS A 526 -9.75 22.69 -19.76
C CYS A 526 -10.53 21.43 -19.34
N PRO A 527 -11.78 21.54 -18.82
CA PRO A 527 -12.64 20.37 -18.60
C PRO A 527 -12.82 19.52 -19.88
N SER A 528 -12.86 20.20 -21.03
CA SER A 528 -12.94 19.56 -22.35
C SER A 528 -11.68 18.82 -22.79
N HIS A 529 -10.59 18.86 -22.02
CA HIS A 529 -9.38 18.07 -22.28
C HIS A 529 -9.60 16.59 -21.97
N VAL A 530 -10.41 16.31 -20.95
CA VAL A 530 -10.70 14.97 -20.46
C VAL A 530 -12.07 14.51 -20.95
N THR A 531 -13.04 15.42 -21.04
CA THR A 531 -14.40 15.11 -21.51
C THR A 531 -14.61 15.64 -22.92
N PRO A 532 -15.02 14.82 -23.90
CA PRO A 532 -15.28 15.29 -25.26
C PRO A 532 -16.40 16.32 -25.25
N SER A 533 -16.25 17.46 -25.95
CA SER A 533 -17.30 18.49 -25.94
C SER A 533 -18.36 18.24 -27.00
N GLY A 534 -19.22 17.24 -26.77
CA GLY A 534 -20.40 16.96 -27.60
C GLY A 534 -20.16 17.15 -29.10
N ASP A 535 -21.07 17.88 -29.76
CA ASP A 535 -21.02 18.19 -31.20
C ASP A 535 -20.40 19.56 -31.53
N LYS A 536 -19.81 20.25 -30.56
CA LYS A 536 -19.18 21.55 -30.82
C LYS A 536 -17.89 21.36 -31.61
N SER A 537 -17.74 22.09 -32.71
CA SER A 537 -16.47 22.17 -33.43
C SER A 537 -15.44 22.95 -32.61
N PHE A 538 -14.19 22.49 -32.65
CA PHE A 538 -13.08 23.11 -31.92
C PHE A 538 -12.28 23.99 -32.87
N ASP A 539 -11.81 25.12 -32.36
CA ASP A 539 -10.90 26.01 -33.08
C ASP A 539 -9.55 25.32 -33.27
N THR A 540 -9.03 25.30 -34.50
CA THR A 540 -7.68 24.83 -34.78
C THR A 540 -6.66 25.96 -34.67
N CYS A 541 -5.45 25.64 -34.21
CA CYS A 541 -4.38 26.62 -34.21
C CYS A 541 -3.93 26.91 -35.65
N LYS A 542 -4.16 28.14 -36.13
CA LYS A 542 -3.69 28.66 -37.45
C LYS A 542 -2.17 28.63 -37.66
N GLY A 543 -1.39 28.25 -36.63
CA GLY A 543 0.06 28.13 -36.70
C GLY A 543 0.50 26.74 -37.14
N CYS A 544 0.00 25.71 -36.48
CA CYS A 544 0.34 24.31 -36.75
C CYS A 544 -0.78 23.54 -37.49
N ASN A 545 -1.80 24.26 -37.95
CA ASN A 545 -2.82 23.95 -38.97
C ASN A 545 -3.65 22.67 -38.85
N SER A 546 -3.48 21.84 -37.81
CA SER A 546 -4.37 20.66 -37.65
C SER A 546 -4.12 19.82 -36.39
N SER A 547 -2.98 19.95 -35.72
CA SER A 547 -2.62 19.01 -34.64
C SER A 547 -3.14 19.37 -33.24
N VAL A 548 -3.74 20.55 -33.08
CA VAL A 548 -4.29 21.02 -31.79
C VAL A 548 -5.63 21.70 -31.98
N PHE A 549 -6.56 21.38 -31.08
CA PHE A 549 -7.95 21.78 -31.09
C PHE A 549 -8.26 22.48 -29.76
N TYR A 550 -8.94 23.61 -29.79
CA TYR A 550 -9.33 24.35 -28.58
C TYR A 550 -10.83 24.56 -28.57
N CYS A 551 -11.47 24.30 -27.43
CA CYS A 551 -12.93 24.54 -27.30
C CYS A 551 -13.28 26.04 -27.29
N SER A 552 -12.29 26.91 -27.15
CA SER A 552 -12.45 28.36 -27.17
C SER A 552 -11.13 29.07 -27.43
N ARG A 553 -11.21 30.30 -27.94
CA ARG A 553 -10.07 31.22 -28.03
C ARG A 553 -9.37 31.45 -26.68
N SER A 554 -10.11 31.46 -25.57
CA SER A 554 -9.53 31.63 -24.23
C SER A 554 -8.63 30.46 -23.84
N CYS A 555 -9.01 29.22 -24.15
CA CYS A 555 -8.15 28.05 -23.94
C CYS A 555 -6.90 28.11 -24.81
N GLN A 556 -7.03 28.53 -26.08
CA GLN A 556 -5.88 28.72 -26.96
C GLN A 556 -4.90 29.79 -26.45
N VAL A 557 -5.39 30.89 -25.88
CA VAL A 557 -4.52 31.95 -25.32
C VAL A 557 -3.83 31.47 -24.04
N LYS A 558 -4.54 30.75 -23.16
CA LYS A 558 -3.98 30.19 -21.92
C LYS A 558 -2.91 29.15 -22.23
N ASP A 559 -3.29 28.09 -22.94
CA ASP A 559 -2.59 27.57 -24.10
C ASP A 559 -1.16 28.02 -24.40
N TRP A 560 -1.15 29.02 -25.25
CA TRP A 560 -0.01 29.75 -25.77
C TRP A 560 0.88 30.36 -24.69
N LYS A 561 0.28 30.99 -23.66
CA LYS A 561 1.01 31.74 -22.63
C LYS A 561 1.60 30.83 -21.54
N HIS A 562 0.89 29.77 -21.17
CA HIS A 562 1.16 29.00 -19.95
C HIS A 562 1.35 27.50 -20.20
N GLY A 563 0.93 26.96 -21.35
CA GLY A 563 0.99 25.51 -21.64
C GLY A 563 2.14 25.07 -22.52
N GLY A 564 3.03 26.01 -22.88
CA GLY A 564 4.20 25.72 -23.70
C GLY A 564 3.89 25.54 -25.20
N HIS A 565 2.63 25.70 -25.66
CA HIS A 565 2.33 25.57 -27.09
C HIS A 565 3.13 26.54 -27.97
N LYS A 566 3.44 27.74 -27.45
CA LYS A 566 4.29 28.72 -28.15
C LYS A 566 5.65 28.15 -28.55
N ALA A 567 6.24 27.27 -27.75
CA ALA A 567 7.57 26.68 -28.00
C ALA A 567 7.54 25.58 -29.08
N VAL A 568 6.40 24.89 -29.24
CA VAL A 568 6.26 23.75 -30.17
C VAL A 568 5.51 24.10 -31.46
N CYS A 569 4.95 25.31 -31.56
CA CYS A 569 4.19 25.73 -32.72
C CYS A 569 5.12 26.01 -33.92
N LYS A 570 5.09 25.14 -34.94
CA LYS A 570 5.95 25.18 -36.14
C LYS A 570 6.00 26.51 -36.90
N ARG A 571 5.00 27.40 -36.75
CA ARG A 571 4.98 28.72 -37.39
C ARG A 571 5.98 29.69 -36.78
N VAL A 572 6.33 29.51 -35.51
CA VAL A 572 7.40 30.25 -34.85
C VAL A 572 8.70 29.47 -35.05
N LYS A 573 9.14 29.26 -36.30
CA LYS A 573 10.57 29.07 -36.50
C LYS A 573 11.24 30.30 -35.87
N PRO A 574 12.23 30.15 -34.97
CA PRO A 574 12.99 31.31 -34.53
C PRO A 574 13.45 32.00 -35.81
N ASN A 575 13.11 33.28 -35.99
CA ASN A 575 13.75 34.07 -37.02
C ASN A 575 15.24 33.81 -36.83
N SER A 576 15.85 33.15 -37.81
CA SER A 576 17.30 33.05 -37.94
C SER A 576 17.85 34.41 -37.54
N SER A 577 18.60 34.42 -36.45
CA SER A 577 19.33 35.57 -35.96
C SER A 577 19.80 36.39 -37.16
N ARG A 578 19.21 37.57 -37.35
CA ARG A 578 19.93 38.64 -38.05
C ARG A 578 21.10 38.92 -37.14
N SER A 579 22.21 38.27 -37.43
CA SER A 579 23.55 38.64 -36.97
C SER A 579 23.73 40.11 -37.31
N ALA A 580 23.67 40.93 -36.27
CA ALA A 580 24.26 42.26 -36.25
C ALA A 580 25.74 42.11 -35.89
#